data_AF-A0A7S9XC91-F1
#
_entry.id   AF-A0A7S9XC91-F1
#
_cell.length_a   1.000
_cell.length_b   1.000
_cell.length_c   1.000
_cell.angle_alpha   90.00
_cell.angle_beta   90.00
_cell.angle_gamma   90.00
#
_symmetry.space_group_name_H-M   'P 1'
#
loop_
_entity.id
_entity.type
_entity.pdbx_description
1 polymer ?
#
loop_
_entity_poly.entity_id
_entity_poly.type
_entity_poly.pdbx_seq_one_letter_code
_entity_poly.pdbx_strand_id
1 'polypeptide(L)' 'TACGAFGGLPSLKSSFVLSEDTIPGTNETVKTLLPYGSVINYYGYVKPGQAPDGLVDGNKKAYYLYVWIPAVIAEMGV' A
#
# COMPACT_ATOMS: atom_id res chain seq x y z
N THR A 1 14.95 8.47 3.15
CA THR A 1 15.43 8.48 1.74
C THR A 1 14.30 8.01 0.84
N ALA A 2 13.84 8.84 -0.09
CA ALA A 2 12.82 8.46 -1.06
C ALA A 2 13.50 8.02 -2.36
N CYS A 3 13.67 6.73 -2.56
CA CYS A 3 14.09 6.16 -3.84
C CYS A 3 13.45 4.78 -3.99
N GLY A 4 12.35 4.70 -4.72
CA GLY A 4 12.01 3.47 -5.40
C GLY A 4 12.76 3.51 -6.73
N ALA A 5 13.73 2.62 -6.96
CA ALA A 5 14.30 2.48 -8.29
C ALA A 5 13.13 2.18 -9.25
N PHE A 6 12.74 3.17 -10.07
CA PHE A 6 11.39 3.23 -10.63
C PHE A 6 11.15 2.16 -11.70
N GLY A 7 10.57 1.02 -11.27
CA GLY A 7 10.17 -0.13 -12.09
C GLY A 7 8.67 -0.22 -12.36
N GLY A 8 7.93 0.89 -12.24
CA GLY A 8 6.52 1.01 -12.66
C GLY A 8 5.46 0.93 -11.56
N LEU A 9 5.74 0.37 -10.38
CA LEU A 9 4.77 0.35 -9.27
C LEU A 9 4.82 1.66 -8.46
N PRO A 10 3.70 2.38 -8.28
CA PRO A 10 3.66 3.55 -7.39
C PRO A 10 3.98 3.16 -5.95
N SER A 11 4.69 4.05 -5.24
CA SER A 11 5.01 3.79 -3.83
C SER A 11 3.78 3.98 -2.94
N LEU A 12 3.50 2.97 -2.13
CA LEU A 12 2.53 3.06 -1.04
C LEU A 12 3.06 4.00 0.06
N LYS A 13 2.26 5.00 0.45
CA LYS A 13 2.60 6.04 1.44
C LYS A 13 1.51 6.09 2.51
N SER A 14 1.88 6.55 3.70
CA SER A 14 0.91 6.80 4.77
C SER A 14 0.06 8.02 4.49
N SER A 15 -1.01 8.21 5.27
CA SER A 15 -1.88 9.38 5.17
C SER A 15 -1.29 10.67 5.78
N PHE A 16 -0.20 10.56 6.53
CA PHE A 16 0.42 11.71 7.21
C PHE A 16 1.11 12.65 6.22
N VAL A 17 0.67 13.91 6.18
CA VAL A 17 1.24 14.98 5.35
C VAL A 17 2.45 15.58 6.05
N LEU A 18 3.62 15.52 5.40
CA LEU A 18 4.87 16.15 5.86
C LEU A 18 5.02 17.59 5.35
N SER A 19 4.61 17.84 4.11
CA SER A 19 4.61 19.17 3.49
C SER A 19 3.41 19.32 2.58
N GLU A 20 2.89 20.54 2.48
CA GLU A 20 1.81 20.91 1.59
C GLU A 20 2.13 22.26 0.94
N ASP A 21 2.32 22.26 -0.37
CA ASP A 21 2.82 23.41 -1.13
C ASP A 21 1.88 23.68 -2.31
N THR A 22 1.19 24.82 -2.32
CA THR A 22 0.34 25.23 -3.45
C THR A 22 1.19 25.80 -4.57
N ILE A 23 0.96 25.33 -5.80
CA ILE A 23 1.70 25.80 -6.97
C ILE A 23 1.15 27.18 -7.39
N PRO A 24 1.98 28.24 -7.44
CA PRO A 24 1.53 29.57 -7.83
C PRO A 24 0.93 29.59 -9.24
N GLY A 25 -0.23 30.24 -9.40
CA GLY A 25 -0.90 30.38 -10.69
C GLY A 25 -1.65 29.15 -11.18
N THR A 26 -1.76 28.10 -10.35
CA THR A 26 -2.60 26.92 -10.63
C THR A 26 -3.56 26.66 -9.47
N ASN A 27 -4.49 25.74 -9.66
CA ASN A 27 -5.38 25.24 -8.59
C ASN A 27 -4.84 23.95 -7.95
N GLU A 28 -3.54 23.69 -8.08
CA GLU A 28 -2.92 22.44 -7.62
C GLU A 28 -2.10 22.65 -6.35
N THR A 29 -2.15 21.64 -5.48
CA THR A 29 -1.37 21.59 -4.24
C THR A 29 -0.59 20.28 -4.18
N VAL A 30 0.73 20.38 -4.01
CA VAL A 30 1.64 19.25 -3.90
C VAL A 30 1.74 18.85 -2.43
N LYS A 31 1.37 17.60 -2.13
CA LYS A 31 1.49 17.03 -0.79
C LYS A 31 2.63 16.02 -0.76
N THR A 32 3.57 16.21 0.16
CA THR A 32 4.59 15.21 0.46
C THR A 32 4.11 14.35 1.61
N LEU A 33 3.94 13.04 1.37
CA LEU A 33 3.44 12.10 2.37
C LEU A 33 4.58 11.35 3.06
N LEU A 34 4.42 11.08 4.36
CA LEU A 34 5.33 10.26 5.13
C LEU A 34 5.31 8.81 4.60
N PRO A 35 6.46 8.22 4.23
CA PRO A 35 6.51 6.81 3.86
C PRO A 35 6.19 5.90 5.05
N TYR A 36 5.59 4.74 4.79
CA TYR A 36 5.55 3.67 5.79
C TYR A 36 6.98 3.22 6.13
N GLY A 37 7.21 2.85 7.39
CA GLY A 37 8.51 2.33 7.83
C GLY A 37 8.88 1.00 7.17
N SER A 38 7.89 0.18 6.83
CA SER A 38 8.04 -1.09 6.13
C SER A 38 6.95 -1.23 5.07
N VAL A 39 7.32 -1.60 3.83
CA VAL A 39 6.39 -1.89 2.73
C VAL A 39 6.76 -3.26 2.16
N ILE A 40 5.76 -4.12 1.98
CA ILE A 40 5.91 -5.44 1.36
C ILE A 40 5.01 -5.49 0.13
N ASN A 41 5.59 -5.87 -1.02
CA ASN A 41 4.83 -6.06 -2.26
C ASN A 41 4.56 -7.57 -2.45
N TYR A 42 3.31 -7.95 -2.60
CA TYR A 42 2.92 -9.34 -2.88
C TYR A 42 2.44 -9.48 -4.33
N TYR A 43 3.11 -10.33 -5.11
CA TYR A 43 2.78 -10.59 -6.51
C TYR A 43 2.12 -11.97 -6.63
N GLY A 44 0.78 -11.99 -6.63
CA GLY A 44 -0.01 -13.21 -6.82
C GLY A 44 -0.53 -13.38 -8.25
N TYR A 45 -0.90 -14.61 -8.61
CA TYR A 45 -1.59 -14.93 -9.87
C TYR A 45 -2.76 -15.88 -9.61
N VAL A 46 -3.96 -15.51 -10.06
CA VAL A 46 -5.18 -16.30 -9.87
C VAL A 46 -5.46 -17.12 -11.13
N LYS A 47 -5.08 -18.40 -11.11
CA LYS A 47 -5.39 -19.32 -12.21
C LYS A 47 -6.82 -19.90 -12.07
N PRO A 48 -7.62 -19.97 -13.15
CA PRO A 48 -8.88 -20.70 -13.15
C PRO A 48 -8.69 -22.16 -12.70
N GLY A 49 -9.58 -22.66 -11.84
CA GLY A 49 -9.50 -24.03 -11.30
C GLY A 49 -8.46 -24.26 -10.19
N GLN A 50 -7.53 -23.32 -9.94
CA GLN A 50 -6.59 -23.43 -8.81
C GLN A 50 -7.29 -23.12 -7.48
N ALA A 51 -6.96 -23.90 -6.45
CA ALA A 51 -7.45 -23.69 -5.09
C ALA A 51 -6.89 -22.38 -4.50
N PRO A 52 -7.73 -21.53 -3.90
CA PRO A 52 -7.29 -20.37 -3.12
C PRO A 52 -6.87 -20.79 -1.69
N ASP A 53 -6.31 -19.86 -0.91
CA ASP A 53 -6.05 -20.09 0.51
C ASP A 53 -7.35 -20.21 1.32
N GLY A 54 -8.41 -19.54 0.86
CA GLY A 54 -9.75 -19.75 1.37
C GLY A 54 -10.84 -19.03 0.59
N LEU A 55 -12.04 -19.03 1.16
CA LEU A 55 -13.23 -18.40 0.60
C LEU A 55 -13.75 -17.32 1.54
N VAL A 56 -13.93 -16.11 1.01
CA VAL A 56 -14.65 -15.00 1.67
C VAL A 56 -16.08 -14.98 1.14
N ASP A 57 -17.04 -14.71 2.01
CA ASP A 57 -18.49 -14.76 1.71
C ASP A 57 -18.96 -16.10 1.09
N GLY A 58 -18.21 -17.19 1.35
CA GLY A 58 -18.52 -18.53 0.86
C GLY A 58 -18.26 -18.79 -0.64
N ASN A 59 -17.96 -17.77 -1.44
CA ASN A 59 -17.79 -17.93 -2.89
C ASN A 59 -16.66 -17.09 -3.53
N LYS A 60 -16.03 -16.16 -2.81
CA LYS A 60 -14.92 -15.35 -3.33
C LYS A 60 -13.59 -15.97 -2.94
N LYS A 61 -12.77 -16.34 -3.93
CA LYS A 61 -11.40 -16.82 -3.70
C LYS A 61 -10.56 -15.74 -3.02
N ALA A 62 -9.91 -16.07 -1.91
CA ALA A 62 -9.05 -15.16 -1.15
C ALA A 62 -7.63 -15.71 -0.95
N TYR A 63 -6.67 -14.80 -0.79
CA TYR A 63 -5.26 -15.09 -0.54
C TYR A 63 -4.81 -14.29 0.67
N TYR A 64 -4.05 -14.91 1.58
CA TYR A 64 -3.81 -14.34 2.90
C TYR A 64 -2.40 -13.76 3.05
N LEU A 65 -2.32 -12.58 3.66
CA LEU A 65 -1.09 -12.04 4.24
C LEU A 65 -1.29 -11.95 5.76
N TYR A 66 -0.39 -12.58 6.50
CA TYR A 66 -0.38 -12.54 7.96
C TYR A 66 0.66 -11.55 8.45
N VAL A 67 0.26 -10.64 9.33
CA VAL A 67 1.14 -9.62 9.90
C VAL A 67 1.17 -9.79 11.42
N TRP A 68 2.35 -10.01 11.98
CA TRP A 68 2.56 -10.02 13.43
C TRP A 68 3.05 -8.65 13.89
N ILE A 69 2.29 -8.04 14.81
CA ILE A 69 2.53 -6.69 15.31
C ILE A 69 2.92 -6.77 16.79
N PRO A 70 4.18 -6.50 17.17
CA PRO A 70 4.67 -6.72 18.54
C PRO A 70 4.20 -5.66 19.54
N ALA A 71 3.77 -4.49 19.06
CA ALA A 71 3.26 -3.37 19.85
C ALA A 71 2.38 -2.47 18.96
N VAL A 72 1.66 -1.51 19.54
CA VAL A 72 0.77 -0.62 18.77
C VAL A 72 1.47 0.07 17.61
N ILE A 73 0.77 0.17 16.47
CA ILE A 73 1.22 0.93 15.29
C ILE A 73 0.22 2.05 15.01
N ALA A 74 0.69 3.15 14.41
CA ALA A 74 -0.14 4.31 14.12
C ALA A 74 -1.07 4.10 12.90
N GLU A 75 -0.57 3.42 11.86
CA GLU A 75 -1.30 3.23 10.61
C GLU A 75 -0.80 1.98 9.87
N MET A 76 -1.70 1.29 9.16
CA MET A 76 -1.42 0.21 8.21
C MET A 76 -2.20 0.46 6.92
N GLY A 77 -1.50 0.50 5.79
CA GLY A 77 -2.10 0.59 4.45
C GLY A 77 -2.06 -0.76 3.74
N VAL A 78 -3.18 -1.15 3.14
CA VAL A 78 -3.33 -2.34 2.29
C VAL A 78 -4.03 -1.93 1.00
#